data_AF-A0AAU9X4S7-F1
#
_entry.id   AF-A0AAU9X4S7-F1
#
_cell.length_a   1.000
_cell.length_b   1.000
_cell.length_c   1.000
_cell.angle_alpha   90.00
_cell.angle_beta   90.00
_cell.angle_gamma   90.00
#
_symmetry.space_group_name_H-M   'P 1'
#
loop_
_entity.id
_entity.type
_entity.pdbx_description
1 polymer ?
#
loop_
_entity_poly.entity_id
_entity_poly.type
_entity_poly.pdbx_seq_one_letter_code
_entity_poly.pdbx_strand_id
1 'polypeptide(L)'
;MWLTVTRLNNHPEIIANFYLNCVAGPEGCPVKLRADCGTENGVMAAMKCTFQQDAEALNMVHLRRTKGLKARGHFKEEKGLLMEQEIFNPGDEIQMACLWFCFAQLLQDDLDEIKQHWYTNLIRGSSHDTISGRPDELFFLPELHGGVDGLLHPILDDEI
;
A
#
# COMPACT_ATOMS: atom_id res chain seq x y z
N MET A 1 -6.46 2.24 -0.89
CA MET A 1 -5.30 1.45 -0.42
C MET A 1 -4.48 1.02 -1.63
N TRP A 2 -3.15 0.95 -1.53
CA TRP A 2 -2.32 0.34 -2.58
C TRP A 2 -1.68 -0.96 -2.08
N LEU A 3 -1.61 -1.96 -2.95
CA LEU A 3 -0.88 -3.21 -2.75
C LEU A 3 -0.08 -3.46 -4.02
N THR A 4 1.23 -3.18 -3.98
CA THR A 4 2.09 -3.21 -5.17
C THR A 4 3.32 -4.07 -4.90
N VAL A 5 3.62 -4.96 -5.84
CA VAL A 5 4.81 -5.80 -5.83
C VAL A 5 6.02 -4.97 -6.27
N THR A 6 7.04 -4.89 -5.42
CA THR A 6 8.30 -4.18 -5.73
C THR A 6 9.53 -5.04 -5.40
N ARG A 7 10.58 -4.90 -6.21
CA ARG A 7 11.90 -5.52 -5.97
C ARG A 7 12.58 -4.93 -4.74
N LEU A 8 12.31 -3.65 -4.48
CA LEU A 8 13.01 -2.83 -3.51
C LEU A 8 11.98 -2.07 -2.68
N ASN A 9 11.97 -2.31 -1.37
CA ASN A 9 11.06 -1.66 -0.43
C ASN A 9 11.79 -0.70 0.52
N ASN A 10 13.09 -0.54 0.36
CA ASN A 10 13.96 0.37 1.13
C ASN A 10 14.33 1.66 0.35
N HIS A 11 13.75 1.84 -0.83
CA HIS A 11 13.97 2.97 -1.72
C HIS A 11 12.81 3.96 -1.62
N PRO A 12 12.99 5.14 -0.99
CA PRO A 12 11.91 6.08 -0.74
C PRO A 12 11.19 6.57 -2.00
N GLU A 13 11.90 6.65 -3.12
CA GLU A 13 11.37 7.06 -4.43
C GLU A 13 10.30 6.09 -4.96
N ILE A 14 10.44 4.79 -4.68
CA ILE A 14 9.46 3.78 -5.11
C ILE A 14 8.17 3.94 -4.29
N ILE A 15 8.30 4.13 -2.97
CA ILE A 15 7.15 4.34 -2.08
C ILE A 15 6.43 5.66 -2.42
N ALA A 16 7.20 6.71 -2.67
CA ALA A 16 6.69 8.00 -3.11
C ALA A 16 5.89 7.89 -4.41
N ASN A 17 6.39 7.13 -5.39
CA ASN A 17 5.66 6.89 -6.64
C ASN A 17 4.33 6.14 -6.42
N PHE A 18 4.27 5.16 -5.50
CA PHE A 18 3.01 4.50 -5.15
C PHE A 18 2.00 5.48 -4.54
N TYR A 19 2.47 6.40 -3.71
CA TYR A 19 1.63 7.46 -3.15
C TYR A 19 1.14 8.43 -4.23
N LEU A 20 2.01 8.89 -5.13
CA LEU A 20 1.62 9.78 -6.23
C LEU A 20 0.58 9.12 -7.14
N ASN A 21 0.75 7.85 -7.52
CA ASN A 21 -0.25 7.13 -8.29
C ASN A 21 -1.61 7.03 -7.56
N CYS A 22 -1.61 7.00 -6.23
CA CYS A 22 -2.84 7.02 -5.44
C CYS A 22 -3.47 8.40 -5.37
N VAL A 23 -2.66 9.45 -5.40
CA VAL A 23 -3.10 10.85 -5.37
C VAL A 23 -3.59 11.30 -6.75
N ALA A 24 -2.98 10.82 -7.82
CA ALA A 24 -3.36 11.10 -9.20
C ALA A 24 -4.67 10.39 -9.62
N GLY A 25 -5.19 9.47 -8.81
CA GLY A 25 -6.40 8.69 -9.10
C GLY A 25 -7.70 9.39 -8.72
N PRO A 26 -8.12 9.36 -7.44
CA PRO A 26 -9.23 10.17 -6.93
C PRO A 26 -8.81 11.65 -6.90
N GLU A 27 -9.76 12.58 -7.01
CA GLU A 27 -9.56 14.03 -7.22
C GLU A 27 -8.84 14.82 -6.07
N GLY A 28 -7.91 14.21 -5.31
CA GLY A 28 -7.11 14.94 -4.34
C GLY A 28 -6.24 14.10 -3.38
N CYS A 29 -5.54 14.80 -2.49
CA CYS A 29 -4.64 14.25 -1.47
C CYS A 29 -5.43 13.72 -0.27
N PRO A 30 -5.24 12.45 0.15
CA PRO A 30 -5.92 11.91 1.34
C PRO A 30 -5.59 12.68 2.63
N VAL A 31 -6.62 13.18 3.33
CA VAL A 31 -6.46 13.92 4.61
C VAL A 31 -5.73 13.09 5.66
N LYS A 32 -6.00 11.78 5.73
CA LYS A 32 -5.33 10.85 6.66
C LYS A 32 -4.48 9.84 5.91
N LEU A 33 -3.26 9.63 6.38
CA LEU A 33 -2.33 8.64 5.85
C LEU A 33 -1.87 7.74 7.00
N ARG A 34 -1.92 6.42 6.81
CA ARG A 34 -1.38 5.45 7.78
C ARG A 34 -0.20 4.72 7.16
N ALA A 35 0.95 4.83 7.80
CA ALA A 35 2.18 4.16 7.42
C ALA A 35 3.01 3.87 8.69
N ASP A 36 3.88 2.87 8.64
CA ASP A 36 4.83 2.67 9.74
C ASP A 36 5.93 3.75 9.71
N CYS A 37 6.72 3.84 10.78
CA CYS A 37 7.80 4.83 10.91
C CYS A 37 9.09 4.42 10.15
N GLY A 38 8.94 3.69 9.04
CA GLY A 38 10.06 3.34 8.17
C GLY A 38 10.66 4.57 7.48
N THR A 39 11.98 4.59 7.32
CA THR A 39 12.71 5.67 6.63
C THR A 39 12.33 5.76 5.16
N GLU A 40 11.93 4.64 4.55
CA GLU A 40 11.40 4.54 3.19
C GLU A 40 10.14 5.39 2.97
N ASN A 41 9.40 5.71 4.03
CA ASN A 41 8.16 6.49 3.95
C ASN A 41 8.40 8.01 4.01
N GLY A 42 9.65 8.45 4.24
CA GLY A 42 9.96 9.87 4.48
C GLY A 42 9.60 10.79 3.32
N VAL A 43 9.82 10.36 2.07
CA VAL A 43 9.49 11.15 0.89
C VAL A 43 7.97 11.28 0.71
N MET A 44 7.23 10.18 0.85
CA MET A 44 5.76 10.19 0.85
C MET A 44 5.20 11.11 1.95
N ALA A 45 5.78 11.05 3.14
CA ALA A 45 5.41 11.92 4.26
C ALA A 45 5.60 13.40 3.93
N ALA A 46 6.73 13.77 3.31
CA ALA A 46 6.98 15.13 2.86
C ALA A 46 5.98 15.58 1.79
N MET A 47 5.74 14.74 0.77
CA MET A 47 4.75 15.01 -0.30
C MET A 47 3.37 15.31 0.28
N LYS A 48 2.90 14.50 1.23
CA LYS A 48 1.62 14.73 1.91
C LYS A 48 1.55 16.10 2.56
N CYS A 49 2.57 16.49 3.33
CA CYS A 49 2.61 17.80 3.98
C CYS A 49 2.59 18.95 2.97
N THR A 50 3.31 18.80 1.86
CA THR A 50 3.31 19.77 0.77
C THR A 50 1.91 19.91 0.15
N PHE A 51 1.28 18.80 -0.25
CA PHE A 51 -0.06 18.83 -0.86
C PHE A 51 -1.16 19.34 0.08
N GLN A 52 -0.99 19.18 1.39
CA GLN A 52 -1.94 19.70 2.38
C GLN A 52 -1.62 21.11 2.86
N GLN A 53 -0.50 21.69 2.41
CA GLN A 53 0.02 22.97 2.87
C GLN A 53 0.10 23.05 4.41
N ASP A 54 0.36 21.90 5.05
CA ASP A 54 0.36 21.73 6.49
C ASP A 54 1.53 20.83 6.91
N ALA A 55 2.50 21.42 7.62
CA ALA A 55 3.68 20.72 8.12
C ALA A 55 3.35 19.73 9.26
N GLU A 56 2.19 19.88 9.92
CA GLU A 56 1.71 19.02 11.01
C GLU A 56 0.73 17.94 10.51
N ALA A 57 0.39 17.93 9.22
CA ALA A 57 -0.45 16.91 8.57
C ALA A 57 0.09 15.47 8.68
N LEU A 58 1.34 15.34 9.12
CA LEU A 58 2.11 14.11 9.29
C LEU A 58 1.58 13.23 10.44
N ASN A 59 0.35 12.74 10.30
CA ASN A 59 -0.25 11.76 11.22
C ASN A 59 0.16 10.32 10.85
N MET A 60 1.46 10.04 10.80
CA MET A 60 1.94 8.65 10.66
C MET A 60 1.70 7.89 11.98
N VAL A 61 0.57 7.20 12.04
CA VAL A 61 0.24 6.32 13.16
C VAL A 61 1.16 5.10 13.09
N HIS A 62 1.85 4.78 14.18
CA HIS A 62 2.62 3.54 14.35
C HIS A 62 1.76 2.32 13.96
N LEU A 63 1.86 1.87 12.71
CA LEU A 63 1.32 0.59 12.32
C LEU A 63 2.22 -0.44 13.00
N ARG A 64 1.78 -1.02 14.14
CA ARG A 64 2.42 -2.23 14.66
C ARG A 64 2.45 -3.19 13.50
N ARG A 65 3.64 -3.46 12.94
CA ARG A 65 3.88 -4.32 11.76
C ARG A 65 2.66 -5.20 11.54
N THR A 66 1.76 -4.79 10.66
CA THR A 66 0.72 -5.70 10.19
C THR A 66 1.54 -6.86 9.67
N LYS A 67 1.43 -8.02 10.31
CA LYS A 67 2.03 -9.25 9.80
C LYS A 67 1.61 -9.27 8.34
N GLY A 68 2.56 -8.98 7.45
CA GLY A 68 2.25 -8.75 6.04
C GLY A 68 1.39 -9.91 5.58
N LEU A 69 0.38 -9.61 4.77
CA LEU A 69 -0.43 -10.61 4.09
C LEU A 69 0.48 -11.79 3.71
N LYS A 70 0.01 -13.01 3.99
CA LYS A 70 0.76 -14.27 3.98
C LYS A 70 1.43 -14.64 2.63
N ALA A 71 1.48 -13.74 1.66
CA ALA A 71 2.18 -13.88 0.38
C ALA A 71 3.71 -14.02 0.52
N ARG A 72 4.32 -13.51 1.60
CA ARG A 72 5.75 -13.75 1.89
C ARG A 72 6.09 -15.23 2.18
N GLY A 73 5.10 -16.07 2.52
CA GLY A 73 5.31 -17.48 2.86
C GLY A 73 5.64 -18.34 1.63
N HIS A 74 4.74 -18.35 0.64
CA HIS A 74 4.85 -19.19 -0.55
C HIS A 74 6.12 -18.91 -1.37
N PHE A 75 6.42 -17.63 -1.64
CA PHE A 75 7.63 -17.26 -2.37
C PHE A 75 8.92 -17.65 -1.62
N LYS A 76 8.90 -17.60 -0.28
CA LYS A 76 10.04 -17.97 0.54
C LYS A 76 10.26 -19.49 0.56
N GLU A 77 9.20 -20.27 0.57
CA GLU A 77 9.25 -21.74 0.50
C GLU A 77 9.73 -22.21 -0.88
N GLU A 78 9.18 -21.68 -1.96
CA GLU A 78 9.57 -22.05 -3.32
C GLU A 78 11.02 -21.65 -3.63
N LYS A 79 11.43 -20.43 -3.26
CA LYS A 79 12.84 -20.01 -3.32
C LYS A 79 13.74 -20.92 -2.48
N GLY A 80 13.26 -21.37 -1.32
CA GLY A 80 13.96 -22.33 -0.46
C GLY A 80 14.25 -23.64 -1.17
N LEU A 81 13.23 -24.24 -1.79
CA LEU A 81 13.37 -25.49 -2.54
C LEU A 81 14.33 -25.36 -3.74
N LEU A 82 14.28 -24.23 -4.45
CA LEU A 82 15.19 -23.96 -5.57
C LEU A 82 16.67 -23.86 -5.12
N MET A 83 16.91 -23.30 -3.92
CA MET A 83 18.25 -23.24 -3.33
C MET A 83 18.72 -24.62 -2.85
N GLU A 84 17.84 -25.41 -2.22
CA GLU A 84 18.14 -26.77 -1.77
C GLU A 84 18.50 -27.73 -2.91
N GLN A 85 17.91 -27.51 -4.09
CA GLN A 85 18.21 -28.28 -5.31
C GLN A 85 19.46 -27.79 -6.06
N GLU A 86 20.16 -26.76 -5.55
CA GLU A 86 21.33 -26.12 -6.19
C GLU A 86 21.08 -25.59 -7.62
N ILE A 87 19.81 -25.45 -8.02
CA ILE A 87 19.43 -24.92 -9.34
C ILE A 87 19.25 -23.40 -9.34
N PHE A 88 19.36 -22.76 -8.17
CA PHE A 88 19.20 -21.33 -8.01
C PHE A 88 20.25 -20.71 -7.10
N ASN A 89 20.94 -19.69 -7.60
CA ASN A 89 21.89 -18.89 -6.85
C ASN A 89 21.29 -17.50 -6.53
N PRO A 90 20.98 -17.19 -5.26
CA PRO A 90 20.46 -15.88 -4.87
C PRO A 90 21.48 -14.73 -5.01
N GLY A 91 22.78 -15.06 -5.16
CA GLY A 91 23.82 -14.08 -5.44
C GLY A 91 23.98 -13.77 -6.94
N ASP A 92 23.30 -14.50 -7.82
CA ASP A 92 23.29 -14.23 -9.26
C ASP A 92 22.14 -13.29 -9.61
N GLU A 93 22.48 -12.08 -10.05
CA GLU A 93 21.51 -11.05 -10.41
C GLU A 93 20.60 -11.46 -11.57
N ILE A 94 21.10 -12.27 -12.52
CA ILE A 94 20.32 -12.73 -13.67
C ILE A 94 19.27 -13.72 -13.19
N GLN A 95 19.66 -14.70 -12.36
CA GLN A 95 18.72 -15.68 -11.83
C GLN A 95 17.67 -15.02 -10.94
N MET A 96 18.07 -14.09 -10.08
CA MET A 96 17.15 -13.27 -9.28
C MET A 96 16.20 -12.45 -10.17
N ALA A 97 16.68 -11.87 -11.27
CA ALA A 97 15.86 -11.12 -12.22
C ALA A 97 14.87 -12.03 -12.98
N CYS A 98 15.29 -13.22 -13.40
CA CYS A 98 14.43 -14.23 -14.03
C CYS A 98 13.35 -14.71 -13.07
N LEU A 99 13.72 -15.03 -11.82
CA LEU A 99 12.76 -15.41 -10.78
C LEU A 99 11.73 -14.31 -10.57
N TRP A 100 12.20 -13.06 -10.43
CA TRP A 100 11.28 -11.92 -10.35
C TRP A 100 10.36 -11.83 -11.56
N PHE A 101 10.89 -11.94 -12.78
CA PHE A 101 10.11 -11.84 -14.01
C PHE A 101 8.99 -12.89 -14.05
N CYS A 102 9.28 -14.13 -13.65
CA CYS A 102 8.28 -15.20 -13.63
C CYS A 102 7.17 -14.99 -12.59
N PHE A 103 7.52 -14.49 -11.40
CA PHE A 103 6.59 -14.46 -10.26
C PHE A 103 5.97 -13.09 -9.97
N ALA A 104 6.53 -11.99 -10.48
CA ALA A 104 6.06 -10.65 -10.14
C ALA A 104 4.61 -10.41 -10.53
N GLN A 105 4.20 -10.85 -11.73
CA GLN A 105 2.82 -10.70 -12.18
C GLN A 105 1.86 -11.56 -11.35
N LEU A 106 2.21 -12.83 -11.11
CA LEU A 106 1.40 -13.72 -10.27
C LEU A 106 1.18 -13.14 -8.87
N LEU A 107 2.26 -12.63 -8.25
CA LEU A 107 2.17 -12.00 -6.94
C LEU A 107 1.31 -10.73 -6.98
N GLN A 108 1.37 -9.97 -8.07
CA GLN A 108 0.55 -8.76 -8.22
C GLN A 108 -0.93 -9.11 -8.38
N ASP A 109 -1.24 -10.13 -9.17
CA ASP A 109 -2.61 -10.63 -9.36
C ASP A 109 -3.21 -11.10 -8.04
N ASP A 110 -2.45 -11.86 -7.24
CA ASP A 110 -2.87 -12.29 -5.88
C ASP A 110 -3.13 -11.08 -4.97
N LEU A 111 -2.27 -10.06 -5.01
CA LEU A 111 -2.45 -8.84 -4.22
C LEU A 111 -3.69 -8.06 -4.67
N ASP A 112 -3.95 -7.99 -5.98
CA ASP A 112 -5.13 -7.33 -6.52
C ASP A 112 -6.42 -8.07 -6.16
N GLU A 113 -6.42 -9.41 -6.13
CA GLU A 113 -7.56 -10.18 -5.61
C GLU A 113 -7.82 -9.85 -4.13
N ILE A 114 -6.76 -9.84 -3.31
CA ILE A 114 -6.90 -9.51 -1.87
C ILE A 114 -7.41 -8.07 -1.70
N LYS A 115 -6.96 -7.14 -2.54
CA LYS A 115 -7.42 -5.75 -2.56
C LYS A 115 -8.93 -5.68 -2.85
N GLN A 116 -9.41 -6.39 -3.88
CA GLN A 116 -10.83 -6.42 -4.23
C GLN A 116 -11.69 -7.06 -3.14
N HIS A 117 -11.20 -8.15 -2.55
CA HIS A 117 -11.86 -8.80 -1.43
C HIS A 117 -11.93 -7.84 -0.23
N TRP A 118 -10.85 -7.10 0.08
CA TRP A 118 -10.86 -6.10 1.15
C TRP A 118 -11.92 -5.02 0.91
N TYR A 119 -11.98 -4.48 -0.31
CA TYR A 119 -12.90 -3.41 -0.69
C TYR A 119 -14.38 -3.76 -0.58
N THR A 120 -14.73 -5.00 -0.94
CA THR A 120 -16.12 -5.47 -0.98
C THR A 120 -16.59 -6.09 0.34
N ASN A 121 -15.68 -6.46 1.23
CA ASN A 121 -16.02 -7.13 2.47
C ASN A 121 -16.61 -6.19 3.52
N LEU A 122 -17.65 -6.68 4.19
CA LEU A 122 -18.23 -5.99 5.33
C LEU A 122 -17.32 -6.11 6.56
N ILE A 123 -16.68 -5.01 6.95
CA ILE A 123 -15.99 -4.91 8.23
C ILE A 123 -17.04 -4.80 9.33
N ARG A 124 -17.08 -5.79 10.21
CA ARG A 124 -18.00 -5.80 11.35
C ARG A 124 -17.62 -4.73 12.36
N GLY A 125 -18.63 -4.13 12.98
CA GLY A 125 -18.44 -3.28 14.16
C GLY A 125 -17.78 -4.06 15.28
N SER A 126 -16.85 -3.41 15.98
CA SER A 126 -16.23 -3.93 17.20
C SER A 126 -16.41 -2.93 18.33
N SER A 127 -16.16 -3.35 19.57
CA SER A 127 -16.17 -2.45 20.73
C SER A 127 -15.00 -1.46 20.74
N HIS A 128 -14.03 -1.63 19.84
CA HIS A 128 -12.94 -0.68 19.63
C HIS A 128 -13.38 0.40 18.64
N ASP A 129 -12.65 1.51 18.62
CA ASP A 129 -12.86 2.62 17.69
C ASP A 129 -12.54 2.20 16.23
N THR A 130 -13.48 1.48 15.63
CA THR A 130 -13.38 0.87 14.30
C THR A 130 -14.63 1.22 13.52
N ILE A 131 -14.42 1.80 12.34
CA ILE A 131 -15.51 2.12 11.41
C ILE A 131 -16.01 0.81 10.79
N SER A 132 -17.27 0.49 11.02
CA SER A 132 -17.94 -0.66 10.40
C SER A 132 -18.52 -0.28 9.04
N GLY A 133 -18.50 -1.19 8.09
CA GLY A 133 -19.00 -0.96 6.74
C GLY A 133 -18.12 -1.64 5.70
N ARG A 134 -18.53 -1.54 4.44
CA ARG A 134 -17.71 -1.97 3.30
C ARG A 134 -16.78 -0.82 2.92
N PRO A 135 -15.46 -1.02 2.78
CA PRO A 135 -14.55 0.06 2.47
C PRO A 135 -14.91 0.87 1.21
N ASP A 136 -15.42 0.22 0.16
CA ASP A 136 -15.89 0.94 -1.03
C ASP A 136 -17.08 1.86 -0.73
N GLU A 137 -18.08 1.37 0.00
CA GLU A 137 -19.25 2.19 0.38
C GLU A 137 -18.85 3.32 1.34
N LEU A 138 -17.93 3.05 2.28
CA LEU A 138 -17.40 4.07 3.19
C LEU A 138 -16.62 5.16 2.47
N PHE A 139 -16.00 4.84 1.33
CA PHE A 139 -15.22 5.79 0.55
C PHE A 139 -16.07 6.58 -0.44
N PHE A 140 -16.94 5.90 -1.21
CA PHE A 140 -17.73 6.53 -2.27
C PHE A 140 -19.08 7.07 -1.81
N LEU A 141 -19.62 6.58 -0.69
CA LEU A 141 -20.93 6.95 -0.15
C LEU A 141 -20.85 7.19 1.37
N PRO A 142 -19.96 8.10 1.83
CA PRO A 142 -19.73 8.31 3.25
C PRO A 142 -21.01 8.73 4.00
N GLU A 143 -21.93 9.45 3.35
CA GLU A 143 -23.17 9.98 3.96
C GLU A 143 -24.09 8.85 4.43
N LEU A 144 -24.10 7.70 3.74
CA LEU A 144 -24.90 6.53 4.13
C LEU A 144 -24.46 5.94 5.47
N HIS A 145 -23.24 6.26 5.90
CA HIS A 145 -22.62 5.77 7.12
C HIS A 145 -22.40 6.88 8.16
N GLY A 146 -23.04 8.04 7.98
CA GLY A 146 -22.86 9.22 8.85
C GLY A 146 -21.48 9.87 8.73
N GLY A 147 -20.73 9.53 7.68
CA GLY A 147 -19.47 10.16 7.31
C GLY A 147 -19.67 11.51 6.65
N VAL A 148 -18.58 12.28 6.59
CA VAL A 148 -18.53 13.61 5.97
C VAL A 148 -17.77 13.48 4.65
N ASP A 149 -18.28 14.14 3.61
CA ASP A 149 -17.58 14.28 2.33
C ASP A 149 -16.36 15.21 2.44
N GLY A 150 -15.46 15.20 1.46
CA GLY A 150 -14.28 16.07 1.42
C GLY A 150 -13.06 15.54 2.18
N LEU A 151 -12.91 14.22 2.29
CA LEU A 151 -11.70 13.59 2.87
C LEU A 151 -10.47 13.63 1.95
N LEU A 152 -10.60 14.26 0.78
CA LEU A 152 -9.54 14.56 -0.16
C LEU A 152 -9.32 16.07 -0.17
N HIS A 153 -8.06 16.48 0.05
CA HIS A 153 -7.65 17.87 -0.16
C HIS A 153 -7.44 18.07 -1.67
N PRO A 154 -8.09 19.05 -2.32
CA PRO A 154 -7.90 19.31 -3.73
C PRO A 154 -6.42 19.62 -4.02
N ILE A 155 -5.91 19.09 -5.12
CA ILE A 155 -4.56 19.40 -5.60
C ILE A 155 -4.72 20.07 -6.96
N LEU A 156 -3.95 21.13 -7.21
CA LEU A 156 -3.96 21.78 -8.50
C LEU A 156 -3.16 20.95 -9.52
N ASP A 157 -3.60 20.91 -10.78
CA ASP A 157 -2.97 20.07 -11.82
C ASP A 157 -1.48 20.39 -12.05
N ASP A 158 -0.99 21.56 -11.64
CA ASP A 158 0.42 21.97 -11.72
C ASP A 158 1.29 21.49 -10.55
N GLU A 159 0.70 20.85 -9.54
CA GLU A 159 1.40 20.34 -8.35
C GLU A 159 1.71 18.82 -8.40
N ILE A 160 1.17 18.07 -9.39
CA ILE A 160 1.34 16.60 -9.54
C ILE A 160 2.51 16.23 -10.46
#